data_AF-A0A9D6SL97-F1
#
_entry.id   AF-A0A9D6SL97-F1
#
_cell.length_a   1.000
_cell.length_b   1.000
_cell.length_c   1.000
_cell.angle_alpha   90.00
_cell.angle_beta   90.00
_cell.angle_gamma   90.00
#
_symmetry.space_group_name_H-M   'P 1'
#
loop_
_entity.id
_entity.type
_entity.pdbx_description
1 polymer ?
#
loop_
_entity_poly.entity_id
_entity_poly.type
_entity_poly.pdbx_seq_one_letter_code
_entity_poly.pdbx_strand_id
1 'polypeptide(L)'
;MLDFASQRYAFLVLFIYALRHLGSARTGAHFSTAPFIGAAISILFLNELFTVIFVSALLLMILATWLVLTEQHEHRHAHECLAHSHTHSHDEHHQHQHDGTEGPEPHAHDHAHLPLTHAHPHLPNIHHRHEH
;
A
#
# COMPACT_ATOMS: atom_id res chain seq x y z
N MET A 1 -22.42 19.63 -20.66
CA MET A 1 -22.61 19.35 -19.22
C MET A 1 -22.49 17.87 -18.87
N LEU A 2 -22.93 16.93 -19.72
CA LEU A 2 -22.79 15.47 -19.51
C LEU A 2 -21.33 14.95 -19.50
N ASP A 3 -20.39 15.66 -20.15
CA ASP A 3 -19.01 15.18 -20.36
C ASP A 3 -18.10 15.32 -19.12
N PHE A 4 -18.28 16.39 -18.34
CA PHE A 4 -17.50 16.64 -17.11
C PHE A 4 -17.79 15.62 -16.00
N ALA A 5 -19.05 15.18 -15.89
CA ALA A 5 -19.42 14.13 -14.96
C ALA A 5 -18.74 12.81 -15.39
N SER A 6 -18.87 12.46 -16.68
CA SER A 6 -18.28 11.25 -17.27
C SER A 6 -16.75 11.17 -17.06
N GLN A 7 -16.01 12.25 -17.34
CA GLN A 7 -14.55 12.29 -17.15
C GLN A 7 -14.14 12.09 -15.68
N ARG A 8 -14.88 12.68 -14.74
CA ARG A 8 -14.63 12.48 -13.30
C ARG A 8 -14.93 11.04 -12.86
N TYR A 9 -15.99 10.43 -13.38
CA TYR A 9 -16.30 9.02 -13.10
C TYR A 9 -15.24 8.09 -13.67
N ALA A 10 -14.77 8.32 -14.90
CA ALA A 10 -13.70 7.54 -15.51
C ALA A 10 -12.40 7.63 -14.69
N PHE A 11 -12.00 8.83 -14.27
CA PHE A 11 -10.85 9.02 -13.39
C PHE A 11 -11.02 8.29 -12.05
N LEU A 12 -12.18 8.43 -11.39
CA LEU A 12 -12.46 7.75 -10.12
C LEU A 12 -12.42 6.22 -10.28
N VAL A 13 -13.00 5.67 -11.34
CA VAL A 13 -12.99 4.23 -11.62
C VAL A 13 -11.55 3.73 -11.81
N LEU A 14 -10.73 4.44 -12.59
CA LEU A 14 -9.32 4.09 -12.78
C LEU A 14 -8.51 4.23 -11.49
N PHE A 15 -8.79 5.25 -10.68
CA PHE A 15 -8.15 5.44 -9.38
C PHE A 15 -8.50 4.31 -8.41
N ILE A 16 -9.78 3.93 -8.31
CA ILE A 16 -10.23 2.79 -7.50
C ILE A 16 -9.63 1.47 -8.01
N TYR A 17 -9.55 1.30 -9.34
CA TYR A 17 -8.91 0.15 -9.95
C TYR A 17 -7.41 0.08 -9.57
N ALA A 18 -6.70 1.21 -9.64
CA ALA A 18 -5.30 1.30 -9.22
C ALA A 18 -5.15 0.99 -7.72
N LEU A 19 -6.01 1.54 -6.85
CA LEU A 19 -6.02 1.21 -5.41
C LEU A 19 -6.16 -0.30 -5.17
N ARG A 20 -7.01 -0.98 -5.95
CA ARG A 20 -7.26 -2.42 -5.83
C ARG A 20 -6.08 -3.28 -6.29
N HIS A 21 -5.37 -2.87 -7.34
CA HIS A 21 -4.32 -3.69 -7.97
C HIS A 21 -2.89 -3.31 -7.55
N LEU A 22 -2.61 -2.04 -7.29
CA LEU A 22 -1.29 -1.54 -6.85
C LEU A 22 -1.22 -1.34 -5.34
N GLY A 23 -2.36 -1.28 -4.64
CA GLY A 23 -2.44 -0.95 -3.22
C GLY A 23 -2.44 0.55 -2.95
N SER A 24 -2.98 0.94 -1.78
CA SER A 24 -3.18 2.35 -1.40
C SER A 24 -1.88 3.16 -1.38
N ALA A 25 -0.83 2.63 -0.76
CA ALA A 25 0.44 3.33 -0.61
C ALA A 25 1.11 3.65 -1.97
N ARG A 26 1.21 2.66 -2.87
CA ARG A 26 1.82 2.85 -4.21
C ARG A 26 0.98 3.77 -5.09
N THR A 27 -0.34 3.59 -5.07
CA THR A 27 -1.25 4.44 -5.84
C THR A 27 -1.20 5.90 -5.35
N GLY A 28 -1.16 6.11 -4.04
CA GLY A 28 -0.97 7.43 -3.42
C GLY A 28 0.35 8.09 -3.82
N ALA A 29 1.45 7.32 -3.82
CA ALA A 29 2.76 7.80 -4.26
C ALA A 29 2.80 8.19 -5.74
N HIS A 30 2.12 7.45 -6.62
CA HIS A 30 2.00 7.86 -8.02
C HIS A 30 1.12 9.10 -8.16
N PHE A 31 0.01 9.17 -7.44
CA PHE A 31 -0.92 10.29 -7.52
C PHE A 31 -0.33 11.60 -6.98
N SER A 32 0.54 11.54 -5.96
CA SER A 32 1.23 12.71 -5.41
C SER A 32 2.16 13.40 -6.41
N THR A 33 2.51 12.74 -7.53
CA THR A 33 3.29 13.36 -8.61
C THR A 33 2.47 14.26 -9.53
N ALA A 34 1.13 14.13 -9.54
CA ALA A 34 0.24 14.85 -10.44
C ALA A 34 0.38 16.38 -10.39
N PRO A 35 0.57 17.03 -9.22
CA PRO A 35 0.79 18.48 -9.16
C PRO A 35 2.05 18.94 -9.90
N PHE A 36 3.12 18.14 -9.91
CA PHE A 36 4.36 18.49 -10.62
C PHE A 36 4.19 18.39 -12.14
N ILE A 37 3.47 17.37 -12.60
CA ILE A 37 3.13 17.22 -14.02
C ILE A 37 2.23 18.40 -14.46
N GLY A 38 1.23 18.75 -13.66
CA GLY A 38 0.37 19.91 -13.91
C GLY A 38 1.18 21.21 -14.00
N ALA A 39 2.10 21.43 -13.06
CA ALA A 39 3.00 22.58 -13.08
C ALA A 39 3.88 22.61 -14.34
N ALA A 40 4.49 21.48 -14.73
CA ALA A 40 5.31 21.38 -15.94
C ALA A 40 4.50 21.70 -17.21
N ILE A 41 3.28 21.18 -17.33
CA ILE A 41 2.39 21.47 -18.45
C ILE A 41 2.01 22.95 -18.46
N SER A 42 1.64 23.54 -17.33
CA SER A 42 1.31 24.98 -17.25
C SER A 42 2.48 25.86 -17.69
N ILE A 43 3.71 25.55 -17.27
CA ILE A 43 4.90 26.30 -17.68
C ILE A 43 5.12 26.20 -19.19
N LEU A 44 5.06 24.98 -19.74
CA LEU A 44 5.36 24.72 -21.16
C LEU A 44 4.30 25.27 -22.13
N PHE A 45 3.02 25.25 -21.74
CA PHE A 45 1.91 25.59 -22.64
C PHE A 45 1.29 26.96 -22.37
N LEU A 46 1.31 27.46 -21.13
CA LEU A 46 0.68 28.73 -20.77
C LEU A 46 1.68 29.89 -20.60
N ASN A 47 3.00 29.63 -20.61
CA ASN A 47 4.05 30.65 -20.39
C ASN A 47 3.85 31.48 -19.10
N GLU A 48 3.26 30.89 -18.05
CA GLU A 48 3.04 31.61 -16.79
C GLU A 48 4.38 31.95 -16.12
N LEU A 49 4.49 33.20 -15.63
CA LEU A 49 5.70 33.70 -14.98
C LEU A 49 5.86 33.08 -13.58
N PHE A 50 7.07 32.60 -13.29
CA PHE A 50 7.48 32.11 -11.98
C PHE A 50 7.39 33.22 -10.94
N THR A 51 6.31 33.22 -10.15
CA THR A 51 6.23 34.07 -8.95
C THR A 51 7.06 33.46 -7.82
N VAL A 52 7.54 34.30 -6.90
CA VAL A 52 8.26 33.82 -5.70
C VAL A 52 7.40 32.85 -4.88
N ILE A 53 6.08 33.09 -4.84
CA ILE A 53 5.10 32.23 -4.15
C ILE A 53 4.99 30.86 -4.82
N PHE A 54 5.05 30.80 -6.16
CA PHE A 54 5.01 29.53 -6.88
C PHE A 54 6.25 28.67 -6.55
N VAL A 55 7.44 29.28 -6.57
CA VAL A 55 8.68 28.56 -6.27
C VAL A 55 8.68 28.05 -4.82
N SER A 56 8.22 28.86 -3.86
CA SER A 56 8.13 28.42 -2.47
C SER A 56 7.11 27.30 -2.27
N ALA A 57 5.94 27.38 -2.91
CA ALA A 57 4.95 26.30 -2.90
C ALA A 57 5.50 25.01 -3.51
N LEU A 58 6.18 25.09 -4.66
CA LEU A 58 6.80 23.94 -5.32
C LEU A 58 7.81 23.24 -4.39
N LEU A 59 8.68 24.01 -3.73
CA LEU A 59 9.66 23.46 -2.80
C LEU A 59 9.00 22.78 -1.60
N LEU A 60 7.97 23.39 -1.02
CA LEU A 60 7.21 22.78 0.08
C LEU A 60 6.53 21.48 -0.35
N MET A 61 5.98 21.43 -1.56
CA MET A 61 5.36 20.22 -2.10
C MET A 61 6.36 19.10 -2.35
N ILE A 62 7.55 19.43 -2.89
CA ILE A 62 8.65 18.45 -3.05
C ILE A 62 9.06 17.92 -1.69
N LEU A 63 9.26 18.80 -0.70
CA LEU A 63 9.64 18.41 0.65
C LEU A 63 8.59 17.51 1.32
N ALA A 64 7.31 17.85 1.21
CA ALA A 64 6.22 17.04 1.75
C ALA A 64 6.14 15.67 1.08
N THR A 65 6.27 15.62 -0.25
CA THR A 65 6.29 14.36 -1.01
C THR A 65 7.47 13.50 -0.60
N TRP A 66 8.65 14.09 -0.45
CA TRP A 66 9.84 13.39 0.01
C TRP A 66 9.64 12.80 1.41
N LEU A 67 9.15 13.60 2.36
CA LEU A 67 8.87 13.16 3.72
C LEU A 67 7.96 11.92 3.74
N VAL A 68 6.84 11.98 3.02
CA VAL A 68 5.87 10.87 2.91
C VAL A 68 6.50 9.63 2.28
N LEU A 69 7.38 9.77 1.29
CA LEU A 69 8.03 8.64 0.63
C LEU A 69 9.13 8.00 1.48
N THR A 70 9.76 8.75 2.38
CA THR A 70 10.83 8.24 3.27
C THR A 70 10.34 7.74 4.61
N GLU A 71 9.07 7.96 4.93
CA GLU A 71 8.49 7.50 6.18
C GLU A 71 8.47 5.96 6.22
N GLN A 72 9.26 5.39 7.13
CA GLN A 72 9.27 3.95 7.41
C GLN A 72 8.51 3.71 8.71
N HIS A 73 7.48 2.88 8.64
CA HIS A 73 6.71 2.46 9.80
C HIS A 73 6.77 0.94 9.94
N GLU A 74 7.45 0.50 11.00
CA GLU A 74 7.37 -0.86 11.51
C GLU A 74 6.44 -0.84 12.72
N HIS A 75 5.33 -1.58 12.63
CA HIS A 75 4.44 -1.76 13.76
C HIS A 75 4.63 -3.15 14.33
N ARG A 76 4.96 -3.18 15.61
CA ARG A 76 4.92 -4.40 16.41
C ARG A 76 3.47 -4.80 16.58
N HIS A 77 3.12 -5.99 16.13
CA HIS A 77 1.78 -6.55 16.33
C HIS A 77 1.88 -7.94 16.96
N ALA A 78 0.89 -8.24 17.80
CA ALA A 78 0.75 -9.52 18.47
C ALA A 78 -0.41 -10.27 17.85
N HIS A 79 -0.16 -11.50 17.40
CA HIS A 79 -1.22 -12.43 17.02
C HIS A 79 -1.66 -13.18 18.27
N GLU A 80 -2.96 -13.25 18.49
CA GLU A 80 -3.53 -14.18 19.46
C GLU A 80 -3.54 -15.61 18.89
N CYS A 81 -3.83 -16.61 19.73
CA CYS A 81 -3.93 -17.98 19.27
C CYS A 81 -5.08 -18.11 18.25
N LEU A 82 -4.77 -18.55 17.03
CA LEU A 82 -5.75 -18.74 15.96
C LEU A 82 -5.59 -20.15 15.37
N ALA A 83 -6.69 -20.90 15.32
CA ALA A 83 -6.76 -22.20 14.66
C ALA A 83 -7.42 -22.06 13.29
N HIS A 84 -6.77 -22.55 12.24
CA HIS A 84 -7.30 -22.54 10.87
C HIS A 84 -6.67 -23.63 9.99
N SER A 85 -7.12 -23.72 8.74
CA SER A 85 -6.54 -24.59 7.71
C SER A 85 -6.21 -23.79 6.47
N HIS A 86 -4.94 -23.83 6.06
CA HIS A 86 -4.47 -23.33 4.78
C HIS A 86 -3.21 -24.08 4.35
N THR A 87 -2.88 -23.96 3.07
CA THR A 87 -1.60 -24.43 2.53
C THR A 87 -0.45 -23.64 3.13
N HIS A 88 0.50 -24.32 3.77
CA HIS A 88 1.68 -23.70 4.35
C HIS A 88 2.96 -24.50 4.09
N SER A 89 4.08 -23.84 4.36
CA SER A 89 5.39 -24.42 4.57
C SER A 89 5.89 -23.97 5.95
N HIS A 90 6.76 -24.74 6.58
CA HIS A 90 7.31 -24.37 7.88
C HIS A 90 8.20 -23.12 7.79
N ASP A 91 7.73 -22.03 8.39
CA ASP A 91 8.47 -20.79 8.60
C ASP A 91 8.41 -20.39 10.10
N GLU A 92 8.72 -19.13 10.42
CA GLU A 92 8.66 -18.63 11.80
C GLU A 92 7.25 -18.66 12.40
N HIS A 93 6.22 -18.54 11.55
CA HIS A 93 4.81 -18.56 11.95
C HIS A 93 4.25 -19.98 12.01
N HIS A 94 4.79 -20.91 11.23
CA HIS A 94 4.30 -22.27 11.09
C HIS A 94 5.21 -23.29 11.80
N GLN A 95 5.43 -23.11 13.10
CA GLN A 95 6.14 -24.08 13.93
C GLN A 95 5.17 -24.97 14.70
N HIS A 96 4.84 -26.12 14.12
CA HIS A 96 4.09 -27.18 14.81
C HIS A 96 4.66 -28.56 14.45
N GLN A 97 4.31 -29.55 15.27
CA GLN A 97 4.69 -30.94 15.02
C GLN A 97 3.67 -31.63 14.10
N HIS A 98 4.17 -32.46 13.18
CA HIS A 98 3.36 -33.31 12.32
C HIS A 98 3.25 -34.73 12.88
N ASP A 99 2.13 -35.38 12.60
CA ASP A 99 1.88 -36.80 12.89
C ASP A 99 2.33 -37.74 11.76
N GLY A 100 2.70 -37.19 10.60
CA GLY A 100 3.24 -37.89 9.45
C GLY A 100 2.20 -38.28 8.39
N THR A 101 0.95 -37.84 8.54
CA THR A 101 -0.15 -38.11 7.60
C THR A 101 -0.46 -36.94 6.66
N GLU A 102 0.18 -35.78 6.87
CA GLU A 102 -0.14 -34.50 6.24
C GLU A 102 0.38 -34.38 4.80
N GLY A 103 1.34 -35.23 4.42
CA GLY A 103 1.97 -35.24 3.10
C GLY A 103 3.20 -34.34 2.98
N PRO A 104 3.81 -34.24 1.79
CA PRO A 104 4.99 -33.41 1.57
C PRO A 104 4.65 -31.90 1.46
N GLU A 105 5.56 -31.03 1.90
CA GLU A 105 5.40 -29.58 1.78
C GLU A 105 5.41 -29.08 0.31
N PRO A 106 4.60 -28.05 -0.02
CA PRO A 106 3.61 -27.39 0.82
C PRO A 106 2.30 -28.19 0.95
N HIS A 107 1.75 -28.27 2.16
CA HIS A 107 0.55 -29.05 2.51
C HIS A 107 -0.48 -28.22 3.29
N ALA A 108 -1.70 -28.74 3.47
CA ALA A 108 -2.79 -28.08 4.19
C ALA A 108 -3.47 -29.01 5.19
N HIS A 109 -3.62 -28.54 6.42
CA HIS A 109 -4.34 -29.21 7.51
C HIS A 109 -4.72 -28.20 8.58
N ASP A 110 -5.62 -28.61 9.47
CA ASP A 110 -5.98 -27.83 10.64
C ASP A 110 -4.78 -27.68 11.57
N HIS A 111 -4.37 -26.44 11.84
CA HIS A 111 -3.31 -26.13 12.79
C HIS A 111 -3.60 -24.85 13.56
N ALA A 112 -2.94 -24.71 14.72
CA ALA A 112 -3.03 -23.53 15.55
C ALA A 112 -1.70 -22.76 15.55
N HIS A 113 -1.77 -21.46 15.31
CA HIS A 113 -0.67 -20.55 15.57
C HIS A 113 -0.65 -20.18 17.05
N LEU A 114 0.50 -20.36 17.72
CA LEU A 114 0.70 -19.87 19.08
C LEU A 114 0.83 -18.34 19.08
N PRO A 115 0.54 -17.66 20.20
CA PRO A 115 0.70 -16.22 20.29
C PRO A 115 2.14 -15.79 19.96
N LEU A 116 2.29 -14.98 18.91
CA LEU A 116 3.58 -14.50 18.43
C LEU A 116 3.52 -12.98 18.25
N THR A 117 4.51 -12.29 18.80
CA THR A 117 4.67 -10.85 18.58
C THR A 117 5.87 -10.60 17.68
N HIS A 118 5.63 -9.98 16.53
CA HIS A 118 6.68 -9.63 15.59
C HIS A 118 6.44 -8.24 15.00
N ALA A 119 7.45 -7.68 14.34
CA ALA A 119 7.41 -6.39 13.69
C ALA A 119 7.94 -6.55 12.26
N HIS A 120 7.14 -6.09 11.30
CA HIS A 120 7.51 -6.06 9.89
C HIS A 120 7.16 -4.68 9.31
N PRO A 121 7.84 -4.24 8.25
CA PRO A 121 7.40 -3.09 7.48
C PRO A 121 5.98 -3.32 6.92
N HIS A 122 5.09 -2.34 7.05
CA HIS A 122 3.75 -2.43 6.45
C HIS A 122 3.84 -2.42 4.92
N LEU A 123 3.83 -3.60 4.30
CA LEU A 123 3.44 -3.76 2.91
C LEU A 123 1.93 -4.02 2.83
N PRO A 124 1.26 -3.67 1.71
CA PRO A 124 -0.10 -4.11 1.45
C PRO A 124 -0.09 -5.64 1.34
N ASN A 125 -0.31 -6.33 2.46
CA ASN A 125 -0.38 -7.78 2.53
C ASN A 125 -1.85 -8.18 2.67
N ILE A 126 -2.37 -8.91 1.68
CA ILE A 126 -3.73 -9.49 1.73
C ILE A 126 -3.89 -10.50 2.87
N HIS A 127 -2.78 -11.01 3.40
CA HIS A 127 -2.72 -11.97 4.50
C HIS A 127 -2.59 -11.31 5.89
N HIS A 128 -2.50 -9.98 5.99
CA HIS A 128 -2.53 -9.25 7.26
C HIS A 128 -3.71 -8.28 7.29
N ARG A 129 -4.88 -8.78 7.73
CA ARG A 129 -6.00 -7.93 8.13
C ARG A 129 -5.85 -7.60 9.61
N HIS A 130 -5.68 -6.33 9.93
CA HIS A 130 -5.77 -5.86 11.31
C HIS A 130 -7.24 -5.63 11.67
N GLU A 131 -7.70 -6.17 12.80
CA GLU A 131 -8.87 -5.62 13.46
C GLU A 131 -8.45 -4.30 14.13
N HIS A 132 -9.19 -3.24 13.84
CA HIS A 132 -9.07 -1.93 14.47
C HIS A 132 -10.15 -1.78 15.54
#